data_AF-A0A1I3Y5U7-F1
#
_entry.id   AF-A0A1I3Y5U7-F1
#
_cell.length_a   1.000
_cell.length_b   1.000
_cell.length_c   1.000
_cell.angle_alpha   90.00
_cell.angle_beta   90.00
_cell.angle_gamma   90.00
#
_symmetry.space_group_name_H-M   'P 1'
#
loop_
_entity.id
_entity.type
_entity.pdbx_description
1 polymer ?
#
loop_
_entity_poly.entity_id
_entity_poly.type
_entity_poly.pdbx_seq_one_letter_code
_entity_poly.pdbx_strand_id
1 'polypeptide(L)'
;MMDIALGIFALAYSGLVLFTVASSLRRLFPPVRAAVSAFALSVTVHGATTLMMGDAATLAFFFWAVPHALILPLLLMSARRQAKSTGA
;
A
#
# COMPACT_ATOMS: atom_id res chain seq x y z
N MET A 1 7.04 6.11 -23.08
CA MET A 1 6.37 4.79 -22.95
C MET A 1 6.89 4.01 -21.75
N MET A 2 8.21 3.94 -21.54
CA MET A 2 8.82 3.22 -20.41
C MET A 2 8.38 3.75 -19.04
N ASP A 3 8.26 5.07 -18.86
CA ASP A 3 7.87 5.67 -17.58
C ASP A 3 6.44 5.34 -17.17
N ILE A 4 5.53 5.26 -18.14
CA ILE A 4 4.13 4.86 -17.93
C ILE A 4 4.08 3.39 -17.51
N ALA A 5 4.85 2.52 -18.17
CA ALA A 5 4.92 1.10 -17.83
C ALA A 5 5.48 0.90 -16.41
N LEU A 6 6.52 1.65 -16.04
CA LEU A 6 7.09 1.63 -14.69
C LEU A 6 6.10 2.15 -13.64
N GLY A 7 5.35 3.21 -13.93
CA GLY A 7 4.31 3.73 -13.04
C GLY A 7 3.17 2.73 -12.82
N ILE A 8 2.71 2.08 -13.89
CA ILE A 8 1.69 1.02 -13.81
C ILE A 8 2.21 -0.17 -13.02
N PHE A 9 3.46 -0.57 -13.27
CA PHE A 9 4.10 -1.66 -12.52
C PHE A 9 4.19 -1.31 -11.02
N ALA A 10 4.65 -0.11 -10.67
CA ALA A 10 4.74 0.35 -9.29
C ALA A 10 3.36 0.33 -8.60
N LEU A 11 2.31 0.77 -9.30
CA LEU A 11 0.94 0.72 -8.82
C LEU A 11 0.47 -0.71 -8.60
N ALA A 12 0.62 -1.59 -9.59
CA ALA A 12 0.21 -2.99 -9.50
C ALA A 12 0.96 -3.72 -8.38
N TYR A 13 2.28 -3.54 -8.30
CA TYR A 13 3.13 -4.15 -7.29
C TYR A 13 2.77 -3.65 -5.88
N SER A 14 2.65 -2.34 -5.68
CA SER A 14 2.25 -1.76 -4.39
C SER A 14 0.87 -2.28 -3.96
N GLY A 15 -0.06 -2.42 -4.93
CA GLY A 15 -1.39 -2.96 -4.69
C GLY A 15 -1.33 -4.40 -4.19
N LEU A 16 -0.62 -5.26 -4.93
CA LEU A 16 -0.44 -6.67 -4.59
C LEU A 16 0.17 -6.84 -3.19
N VAL A 17 1.25 -6.11 -2.89
CA VAL A 17 1.93 -6.17 -1.58
C VAL A 17 0.99 -5.73 -0.47
N LEU A 18 0.33 -4.57 -0.60
CA LEU A 18 -0.58 -4.05 0.42
C LEU A 18 -1.76 -5.00 0.69
N PHE A 19 -2.38 -5.54 -0.36
CA PHE A 19 -3.47 -6.51 -0.20
C PHE A 19 -3.00 -7.81 0.45
N THR A 20 -1.82 -8.29 0.09
CA THR A 20 -1.25 -9.51 0.66
C THR A 20 -0.94 -9.34 2.14
N VAL A 21 -0.27 -8.25 2.51
CA VAL A 21 0.05 -7.94 3.91
C VAL A 21 -1.23 -7.72 4.72
N ALA A 22 -2.20 -6.96 4.19
CA ALA A 22 -3.49 -6.77 4.84
C ALA A 22 -4.21 -8.09 5.07
N SER A 23 -4.21 -8.98 4.07
CA SER A 23 -4.81 -10.32 4.17
C SER A 23 -4.16 -11.16 5.27
N SER A 24 -2.82 -11.16 5.35
CA SER A 24 -2.09 -11.86 6.42
C SER A 24 -2.41 -11.30 7.80
N LEU A 25 -2.52 -9.96 7.92
CA LEU A 25 -2.85 -9.29 9.19
C LEU A 25 -4.29 -9.49 9.67
N ARG A 26 -5.20 -9.95 8.81
CA ARG A 26 -6.60 -10.25 9.19
C ARG A 26 -6.71 -11.36 10.23
N ARG A 27 -5.68 -12.20 10.40
CA ARG A 27 -5.63 -13.20 11.47
C ARG A 27 -5.49 -12.58 12.86
N LEU A 28 -5.02 -11.34 12.94
CA LEU A 28 -4.69 -10.64 14.18
C LEU A 28 -5.59 -9.42 14.43
N PHE A 29 -6.10 -8.79 13.37
CA PHE A 29 -6.85 -7.55 13.46
C PHE A 29 -8.16 -7.59 12.65
N PRO A 30 -9.18 -6.82 13.05
CA PRO A 30 -10.35 -6.54 12.22
C PRO A 30 -9.95 -5.98 10.85
N PRO A 31 -10.75 -6.18 9.78
CA PRO A 31 -10.34 -5.88 8.40
C PRO A 31 -9.80 -4.47 8.18
N VAL A 32 -10.45 -3.44 8.75
CA VAL A 32 -10.00 -2.04 8.62
C VAL A 32 -8.67 -1.81 9.34
N ARG A 33 -8.50 -2.37 10.55
CA ARG A 33 -7.24 -2.27 11.30
C ARG A 33 -6.10 -3.02 10.59
N ALA A 34 -6.39 -4.16 9.98
CA ALA A 34 -5.42 -4.90 9.17
C ALA A 34 -4.98 -4.10 7.94
N ALA A 35 -5.92 -3.49 7.22
CA ALA A 35 -5.62 -2.62 6.07
C ALA A 35 -4.77 -1.39 6.45
N VAL A 36 -5.14 -0.68 7.53
CA VAL A 36 -4.37 0.47 8.02
C VAL A 36 -2.97 0.06 8.46
N SER A 37 -2.85 -1.08 9.15
CA SER A 37 -1.56 -1.58 9.61
C SER A 37 -0.66 -2.00 8.44
N ALA A 38 -1.21 -2.65 7.42
CA ALA A 38 -0.49 -2.97 6.20
C ALA A 38 0.01 -1.72 5.47
N PHE A 39 -0.84 -0.69 5.38
CA PHE A 39 -0.46 0.60 4.82
C PHE A 39 0.66 1.27 5.61
N ALA A 40 0.53 1.33 6.94
CA ALA A 40 1.54 1.93 7.82
C ALA A 40 2.89 1.22 7.70
N LEU A 41 2.91 -0.12 7.68
CA LEU A 41 4.12 -0.90 7.46
C LEU A 41 4.75 -0.57 6.10
N SER A 42 3.96 -0.57 5.04
CA SER A 42 4.45 -0.30 3.68
C SER A 42 5.03 1.12 3.55
N VAL A 43 4.33 2.13 4.06
CA VAL A 43 4.82 3.53 4.04
C VAL A 43 6.07 3.68 4.89
N THR A 44 6.18 2.97 6.02
CA THR A 44 7.38 3.02 6.87
C THR A 44 8.58 2.43 6.14
N VAL A 45 8.42 1.26 5.53
CA VAL A 45 9.51 0.61 4.78
C VAL A 45 9.94 1.46 3.59
N HIS A 46 9.00 1.90 2.75
CA HIS A 46 9.33 2.72 1.58
C HIS A 46 9.82 4.13 1.96
N GLY A 47 9.32 4.70 3.05
CA GLY A 47 9.80 5.96 3.59
C GLY A 47 11.25 5.84 4.03
N ALA A 48 11.59 4.80 4.79
CA ALA A 48 12.97 4.54 5.21
C ALA A 48 13.89 4.34 4.00
N THR A 49 13.50 3.53 3.02
CA THR A 49 14.34 3.31 1.81
C THR A 49 14.47 4.56 0.96
N THR A 50 13.42 5.39 0.88
CA THR A 50 13.46 6.70 0.19
C THR A 50 14.50 7.63 0.82
N LEU A 51 14.59 7.68 2.15
CA LEU A 51 15.58 8.50 2.85
C LEU A 51 17.02 8.03 2.59
N MET A 52 17.21 6.75 2.24
CA MET A 52 18.52 6.18 1.91
C MET A 52 18.94 6.39 0.44
N MET A 53 18.08 6.97 -0.41
CA MET A 53 18.30 7.08 -1.86
C MET A 53 19.10 8.31 -2.31
N GLY A 54 19.53 9.19 -1.39
CA GLY A 54 20.32 10.38 -1.72
C GLY A 54 19.65 11.26 -2.77
N ASP A 55 20.34 11.53 -3.88
CA ASP A 55 19.84 12.38 -4.97
C ASP A 55 18.57 11.86 -5.64
N ALA A 56 18.31 10.55 -5.55
CA ALA A 56 17.09 9.94 -6.10
C ALA A 56 15.89 10.02 -5.14
N ALA A 57 16.03 10.59 -3.94
CA ALA A 57 14.98 10.60 -2.91
C ALA A 57 13.68 11.24 -3.38
N THR A 58 13.73 12.36 -4.12
CA THR A 58 12.52 13.02 -4.64
C THR A 58 11.76 12.13 -5.62
N LEU A 59 12.48 11.47 -6.52
CA LEU A 59 11.86 10.57 -7.49
C LEU A 59 11.30 9.32 -6.80
N ALA A 60 12.05 8.74 -5.86
CA ALA A 60 11.59 7.63 -5.03
C ALA A 60 10.35 7.99 -4.22
N PHE A 61 10.29 9.21 -3.67
CA PHE A 61 9.11 9.71 -2.94
C PHE A 61 7.87 9.64 -3.82
N PHE A 62 7.88 10.20 -5.03
CA PHE A 62 6.72 10.13 -5.92
C PHE A 62 6.43 8.71 -6.40
N PHE A 63 7.48 7.93 -6.68
CA PHE A 63 7.36 6.54 -7.11
C PHE A 63 6.62 5.67 -6.09
N TRP A 64 6.81 5.91 -4.79
CA TRP A 64 6.09 5.20 -3.73
C TRP A 64 4.80 5.89 -3.31
N ALA A 65 4.83 7.21 -3.08
CA ALA A 65 3.70 7.94 -2.52
C ALA A 65 2.47 7.93 -3.42
N VAL A 66 2.66 8.03 -4.75
CA VAL A 66 1.53 8.06 -5.70
C VAL A 66 0.77 6.73 -5.71
N PRO A 67 1.41 5.55 -5.90
CA PRO A 67 0.74 4.27 -5.72
C PRO A 67 0.03 4.12 -4.37
N HIS A 68 0.71 4.45 -3.27
CA HIS A 68 0.14 4.32 -1.92
C HIS A 68 -1.11 5.18 -1.73
N ALA A 69 -1.09 6.43 -2.21
CA ALA A 69 -2.23 7.33 -2.15
C ALA A 69 -3.42 6.81 -2.98
N LEU A 70 -3.17 6.22 -4.15
CA LEU A 70 -4.22 5.66 -5.01
C LEU A 70 -4.79 4.35 -4.46
N ILE A 71 -3.97 3.50 -3.84
CA ILE A 71 -4.38 2.18 -3.36
C ILE A 71 -5.09 2.24 -2.02
N LEU A 72 -4.68 3.14 -1.11
CA LEU A 72 -5.27 3.24 0.22
C LEU A 72 -6.81 3.31 0.22
N PRO A 73 -7.49 4.20 -0.55
CA PRO A 73 -8.95 4.25 -0.55
C PRO A 73 -9.58 2.94 -1.05
N LEU A 74 -8.97 2.28 -2.05
CA LEU A 74 -9.44 1.00 -2.57
C LEU A 74 -9.29 -0.13 -1.54
N LEU A 75 -8.16 -0.15 -0.82
CA LEU A 75 -7.88 -1.10 0.24
C LEU A 75 -8.86 -0.93 1.40
N LEU A 76 -9.11 0.31 1.84
CA LEU A 76 -10.08 0.62 2.89
C LEU A 76 -11.51 0.30 2.47
N MET A 77 -11.89 0.60 1.22
CA MET A 77 -13.20 0.24 0.68
C MET A 77 -13.39 -1.28 0.68
N SER A 78 -12.39 -2.04 0.25
CA SER A 78 -12.41 -3.50 0.28
C SER A 78 -12.52 -4.02 1.72
N ALA A 79 -11.72 -3.51 2.65
CA ALA A 79 -11.75 -3.89 4.05
C ALA A 79 -13.12 -3.61 4.72
N ARG A 80 -13.75 -2.47 4.40
CA ARG A 80 -15.10 -2.14 4.88
C ARG A 80 -16.17 -3.10 4.35
N ARG A 81 -16.08 -3.51 3.07
CA ARG A 81 -16.99 -4.51 2.49
C ARG A 81 -16.80 -5.87 3.16
N GLN A 82 -15.56 -6.25 3.45
CA GLN A 82 -15.24 -7.49 4.17
C GLN A 82 -15.83 -7.50 5.59
N ALA A 83 -15.67 -6.41 6.35
CA ALA A 83 -16.24 -6.30 7.70
C ALA A 83 -17.77 -6.51 7.70
N LYS A 84 -18.48 -5.87 6.75
CA LYS A 84 -19.93 -6.07 6.57
C LYS A 84 -20.31 -7.51 6.25
N SER A 85 -19.52 -8.19 5.42
CA SER A 85 -19.79 -9.59 5.05
C SER A 85 -19.56 -10.59 6.18
N THR A 86 -18.69 -10.27 7.15
CA THR A 86 -18.34 -11.15 8.26
C THR A 86 -19.11 -10.86 9.55
N GLY A 87 -20.04 -9.89 9.54
CA GLY A 87 -20.86 -9.54 10.72
C GLY A 87 -20.06 -9.00 11.91
N ALA A 88 -18.87 -8.45 11.67
CA ALA A 88 -17.98 -7.89 12.69
C ALA A 88 -18.12 -6.37 12.80
#